data_AF-A0A428NV06-F1
#
_entry.id   AF-A0A428NV06-F1
#
_cell.length_a   1.000
_cell.length_b   1.000
_cell.length_c   1.000
_cell.angle_alpha   90.00
_cell.angle_beta   90.00
_cell.angle_gamma   90.00
#
_symmetry.space_group_name_H-M   'P 1'
#
loop_
_entity.id
_entity.type
_entity.pdbx_description
1 polymer ?
#
loop_
_entity_poly.entity_id
_entity_poly.type
_entity_poly.pdbx_seq_one_letter_code
_entity_poly.pdbx_strand_id
1 'polypeptide(L)'
;MSLASRQLDTLRGRPKQITLELYQYTVRLLLSHDPTVDGASILATCTLLCVYEMMASTVAEWRRHLQGCAGLLRMRKWNGNSPGIVKTCFWAFARIDVWAAFILNQTTLIPTDSWVEEDSLAVVAARGNTDDYCNFAILIFARIINLLNASGDSSSTELRQTAQASWKELQQWRRWRQQSVKPLMRVDAENKGPFPMIVFALSASICGNTFYHAGSILLLQSGLVSATSSNDEERVRDPVWHARELGGISISNPSHANWVNHLQPLYIAGRVFGPGSKSPRPTQYQSGGRMHAHVQGSPSSTNKSADDEDGMTELAEFPAEKMALLKHLAKIERETGWKTSDRARELRILWGLEN
;
A
#
# COMPACT_ATOMS: atom_id res chain seq x y z
N MET A 1 -3.26 -15.71 -24.14
CA MET A 1 -2.09 -15.68 -25.06
C MET A 1 -1.63 -14.26 -25.38
N SER A 2 -2.53 -13.37 -25.83
CA SER A 2 -2.21 -11.96 -26.17
C SER A 2 -1.40 -11.23 -25.07
N LEU A 3 -1.92 -11.22 -23.84
CA LEU A 3 -1.27 -10.54 -22.71
C LEU A 3 0.13 -11.08 -22.41
N ALA A 4 0.26 -12.41 -22.29
CA ALA A 4 1.54 -13.05 -22.01
C ALA A 4 2.57 -12.80 -23.12
N SER A 5 2.15 -12.85 -24.39
CA SER A 5 3.04 -12.58 -25.52
C SER A 5 3.49 -11.11 -25.56
N ARG A 6 2.59 -10.17 -25.25
CA ARG A 6 2.94 -8.74 -25.21
C ARG A 6 3.85 -8.41 -24.04
N GLN A 7 3.60 -9.00 -22.86
CA GLN A 7 4.47 -8.84 -21.70
C GLN A 7 5.89 -9.35 -22.00
N LEU A 8 6.00 -10.52 -22.65
CA LEU A 8 7.28 -11.08 -23.05
C LEU A 8 8.01 -10.20 -24.07
N ASP A 9 7.29 -9.63 -25.04
CA ASP A 9 7.85 -8.69 -26.01
C ASP A 9 8.39 -7.42 -25.32
N THR A 10 7.66 -6.87 -24.35
CA THR A 10 8.09 -5.73 -23.52
C THR A 10 9.35 -6.04 -22.74
N LEU A 11 9.39 -7.17 -22.02
CA LEU A 11 10.56 -7.59 -21.24
C LEU A 11 11.80 -7.82 -22.11
N ARG A 12 11.60 -8.22 -23.38
CA ARG A 12 12.68 -8.45 -24.35
C ARG A 12 13.05 -7.19 -25.15
N GLY A 13 12.31 -6.09 -25.00
CA GLY A 13 12.48 -4.88 -25.81
C GLY A 13 12.24 -5.10 -27.31
N ARG A 14 11.41 -6.09 -27.68
CA ARG A 14 11.18 -6.50 -29.08
C ARG A 14 9.67 -6.54 -29.36
N PRO A 15 9.04 -5.38 -29.63
CA PRO A 15 7.62 -5.35 -29.95
C PRO A 15 7.35 -6.10 -31.25
N LYS A 16 6.40 -7.04 -31.24
CA LYS A 16 5.97 -7.74 -32.44
C LYS A 16 4.58 -7.30 -32.86
N GLN A 17 4.39 -7.09 -34.15
CA GLN A 17 3.10 -6.68 -34.71
C GLN A 17 1.98 -7.68 -34.39
N ILE A 18 2.28 -8.99 -34.48
CA ILE A 18 1.31 -10.06 -34.19
C ILE A 18 0.74 -10.00 -32.77
N THR A 19 1.53 -9.57 -31.77
CA THR A 19 1.06 -9.52 -30.39
C THR A 19 0.14 -8.33 -30.15
N LEU A 20 0.33 -7.22 -30.89
CA LEU A 20 -0.61 -6.10 -30.97
C LEU A 20 -1.91 -6.50 -31.67
N GLU A 21 -1.84 -7.23 -32.77
CA GLU A 21 -3.02 -7.71 -33.50
C GLU A 21 -3.86 -8.66 -32.64
N LEU A 22 -3.23 -9.58 -31.89
CA LEU A 22 -3.93 -10.46 -30.95
C LEU A 22 -4.62 -9.68 -29.82
N TYR A 23 -4.01 -8.59 -29.35
CA TYR A 23 -4.63 -7.70 -28.36
C TYR A 23 -5.85 -6.99 -28.93
N GLN A 24 -5.71 -6.36 -30.10
CA GLN A 24 -6.82 -5.69 -30.79
C GLN A 24 -7.94 -6.66 -31.13
N TYR A 25 -7.61 -7.88 -31.54
CA TYR A 25 -8.58 -8.95 -31.78
C TYR A 25 -9.34 -9.33 -30.51
N THR A 26 -8.65 -9.44 -29.37
CA THR A 26 -9.30 -9.69 -28.06
C THR A 26 -10.29 -8.58 -27.71
N VAL A 27 -9.91 -7.31 -27.92
CA VAL A 27 -10.80 -6.16 -27.67
C VAL A 27 -12.01 -6.17 -28.61
N ARG A 28 -11.82 -6.47 -29.90
CA ARG A 28 -12.93 -6.58 -30.87
C ARG A 28 -13.91 -7.70 -30.50
N LEU A 29 -13.40 -8.86 -30.10
CA LEU A 29 -14.24 -9.96 -29.62
C LEU A 29 -15.03 -9.56 -28.38
N LEU A 30 -14.42 -8.87 -27.42
CA LEU A 30 -15.14 -8.39 -26.24
C LEU A 30 -16.31 -7.47 -26.59
N LEU A 31 -16.09 -6.55 -27.53
CA LEU A 31 -17.14 -5.62 -28.00
C LEU A 31 -18.25 -6.31 -28.80
N SER A 32 -18.02 -7.51 -29.33
CA SER A 32 -19.01 -8.26 -30.10
C SER A 32 -19.89 -9.20 -29.26
N HIS A 33 -19.55 -9.42 -27.98
CA HIS A 33 -20.33 -10.29 -27.10
C HIS A 33 -21.43 -9.51 -26.37
N ASP A 34 -22.58 -10.16 -26.17
CA ASP A 34 -23.67 -9.60 -25.38
C ASP A 34 -23.34 -9.64 -23.88
N PRO A 35 -23.21 -8.48 -23.20
CA PRO A 35 -22.93 -8.43 -21.77
C PRO A 35 -24.02 -9.04 -20.88
N THR A 36 -25.22 -9.25 -21.42
CA THR A 36 -26.32 -9.88 -20.68
C THR A 36 -26.14 -11.39 -20.55
N VAL A 37 -25.46 -12.02 -21.52
CA VAL A 37 -25.22 -13.46 -21.63
C VAL A 37 -23.86 -13.83 -21.03
N ASP A 38 -22.78 -13.17 -21.48
CA ASP A 38 -21.40 -13.56 -21.16
C ASP A 38 -20.71 -12.66 -20.13
N GLY A 39 -21.50 -11.90 -19.35
CA GLY A 39 -20.98 -10.82 -18.50
C GLY A 39 -19.82 -11.21 -17.57
N ALA A 40 -19.79 -12.43 -17.02
CA ALA A 40 -18.73 -12.87 -16.11
C ALA A 40 -17.40 -13.10 -16.85
N SER A 41 -17.45 -13.69 -18.04
CA SER A 41 -16.29 -13.90 -18.91
C SER A 41 -15.78 -12.58 -19.47
N ILE A 42 -16.69 -11.67 -19.84
CA ILE A 42 -16.35 -10.31 -20.26
C ILE A 42 -15.66 -9.57 -19.13
N LEU A 43 -16.23 -9.58 -17.92
CA LEU A 43 -15.64 -8.94 -16.74
C LEU A 43 -14.24 -9.49 -16.44
N ALA A 44 -14.06 -10.81 -16.47
CA ALA A 44 -12.76 -11.44 -16.26
C ALA A 44 -11.73 -11.00 -17.30
N THR A 45 -12.12 -11.00 -18.58
CA THR A 45 -11.24 -10.58 -19.67
C THR A 45 -10.90 -9.09 -19.58
N CYS A 46 -11.88 -8.22 -19.31
CA CYS A 46 -11.65 -6.79 -19.12
C CYS A 46 -10.76 -6.50 -17.91
N THR A 47 -10.94 -7.24 -16.81
CA THR A 47 -10.08 -7.11 -15.62
C THR A 47 -8.63 -7.48 -15.94
N LEU A 48 -8.41 -8.57 -16.68
CA LEU A 48 -7.06 -8.96 -17.12
C LEU A 48 -6.43 -7.95 -18.08
N LEU A 49 -7.22 -7.38 -18.99
CA LEU A 49 -6.77 -6.30 -19.87
C LEU A 49 -6.37 -5.05 -19.05
N CYS A 50 -7.15 -4.66 -18.04
CA CYS A 50 -6.80 -3.55 -17.16
C CYS A 50 -5.47 -3.78 -16.44
N VAL A 51 -5.24 -4.98 -15.90
CA VAL A 51 -3.95 -5.33 -15.27
C VAL A 51 -2.79 -5.19 -16.23
N TYR A 52 -2.97 -5.61 -17.49
CA TYR A 52 -1.94 -5.43 -18.52
C TYR A 52 -1.68 -3.96 -18.85
N GLU A 53 -2.73 -3.15 -18.99
CA GLU A 53 -2.59 -1.74 -19.32
C GLU A 53 -1.97 -0.93 -18.19
N MET A 54 -2.15 -1.33 -16.93
CA MET A 54 -1.39 -0.73 -15.82
C MET A 54 0.13 -0.88 -15.99
N MET A 55 0.59 -1.88 -16.74
CA MET A 55 2.00 -2.09 -17.06
C MET A 55 2.45 -1.32 -18.31
N ALA A 56 1.53 -1.11 -19.26
CA ALA A 56 1.84 -0.67 -20.61
C ALA A 56 1.41 0.77 -20.94
N SER A 57 0.59 1.38 -20.09
CA SER A 57 -0.10 2.65 -20.36
C SER A 57 -0.12 3.58 -19.15
N THR A 58 -0.50 4.84 -19.38
CA THR A 58 -0.61 5.84 -18.31
C THR A 58 -1.82 5.58 -17.42
N VAL A 59 -1.80 6.14 -16.21
CA VAL A 59 -2.90 5.99 -15.22
C VAL A 59 -4.25 6.48 -15.73
N ALA A 60 -4.26 7.58 -16.48
CA ALA A 60 -5.50 8.08 -17.07
C ALA A 60 -6.09 7.10 -18.09
N GLU A 61 -5.25 6.46 -18.90
CA GLU A 61 -5.69 5.53 -19.95
C GLU A 61 -6.28 4.25 -19.38
N TRP A 62 -5.57 3.58 -18.45
CA TRP A 62 -6.08 2.34 -17.88
C TRP A 62 -7.28 2.59 -16.95
N ARG A 63 -7.38 3.76 -16.31
CA ARG A 63 -8.56 4.13 -15.53
C ARG A 63 -9.81 4.31 -16.41
N ARG A 64 -9.66 4.83 -17.64
CA ARG A 64 -10.77 4.92 -18.60
C ARG A 64 -11.31 3.54 -18.97
N HIS A 65 -10.46 2.53 -19.14
CA HIS A 65 -10.92 1.17 -19.40
C HIS A 65 -11.57 0.53 -18.16
N LEU A 66 -11.07 0.87 -16.97
CA LEU A 66 -11.67 0.47 -15.71
C LEU A 66 -13.11 1.00 -15.55
N GLN A 67 -13.44 2.18 -16.09
CA GLN A 67 -14.82 2.68 -16.14
C GLN A 67 -15.78 1.74 -16.87
N GLY A 68 -15.31 1.04 -17.91
CA GLY A 68 -16.10 0.01 -18.60
C GLY A 68 -16.44 -1.18 -17.69
N CYS A 69 -15.46 -1.63 -16.90
CA CYS A 69 -15.69 -2.66 -15.88
C CYS A 69 -16.68 -2.19 -14.81
N ALA A 70 -16.54 -0.94 -14.36
CA ALA A 70 -17.44 -0.33 -13.38
C ALA A 70 -18.88 -0.26 -13.90
N GLY A 71 -19.07 0.11 -15.17
CA GLY A 71 -20.37 0.12 -15.84
C GLY A 71 -21.02 -1.27 -15.87
N LEU A 72 -20.27 -2.30 -16.24
CA LEU A 72 -20.74 -3.68 -16.25
C LEU A 72 -21.12 -4.19 -14.85
N LEU A 73 -20.26 -3.96 -13.85
CA LEU A 73 -20.53 -4.31 -12.45
C LEU A 73 -21.82 -3.66 -11.94
N ARG A 74 -22.00 -2.35 -12.20
CA ARG A 74 -23.20 -1.61 -11.80
C ARG A 74 -24.45 -2.08 -12.53
N MET A 75 -24.38 -2.30 -13.85
CA MET A 75 -25.49 -2.79 -14.65
C MET A 75 -25.99 -4.15 -14.16
N ARG A 76 -25.06 -5.05 -13.80
CA ARG A 76 -25.37 -6.40 -13.31
C ARG A 76 -25.63 -6.46 -11.81
N LYS A 77 -25.51 -5.34 -11.10
CA LYS A 77 -25.56 -5.24 -9.62
C LYS A 77 -24.58 -6.22 -8.95
N TRP A 78 -23.42 -6.41 -9.56
CA TRP A 78 -22.35 -7.24 -9.03
C TRP A 78 -21.46 -6.44 -8.07
N ASN A 79 -21.06 -7.11 -6.99
CA ASN A 79 -20.32 -6.54 -5.87
C ASN A 79 -19.35 -7.58 -5.28
N GLY A 80 -18.68 -7.23 -4.19
CA GLY A 80 -17.70 -8.08 -3.50
C GLY A 80 -18.27 -9.33 -2.83
N ASN A 81 -19.60 -9.47 -2.76
CA ASN A 81 -20.31 -10.66 -2.27
C ASN A 81 -20.82 -11.58 -3.40
N SER A 82 -20.71 -11.15 -4.67
CA SER A 82 -21.11 -11.97 -5.82
C SER A 82 -20.34 -13.30 -5.85
N PRO A 83 -20.90 -14.40 -6.37
CA PRO A 83 -20.27 -15.72 -6.33
C PRO A 83 -19.23 -15.92 -7.44
N GLY A 84 -18.37 -16.93 -7.25
CA GLY A 84 -17.46 -17.45 -8.28
C GLY A 84 -16.48 -16.39 -8.80
N ILE A 85 -16.25 -16.40 -10.12
CA ILE A 85 -15.25 -15.53 -10.75
C ILE A 85 -15.57 -14.05 -10.63
N VAL A 86 -16.86 -13.68 -10.51
CA VAL A 86 -17.29 -12.29 -10.35
C VAL A 86 -16.73 -11.69 -9.06
N LYS A 87 -16.72 -12.45 -7.96
CA LYS A 87 -16.09 -12.03 -6.69
C LYS A 87 -14.64 -11.65 -6.89
N THR A 88 -13.90 -12.56 -7.53
CA THR A 88 -12.46 -12.43 -7.77
C THR A 88 -12.18 -11.22 -8.65
N CYS A 89 -12.96 -11.03 -9.71
CA CYS A 89 -12.84 -9.89 -10.60
C CYS A 89 -13.19 -8.58 -9.90
N PHE A 90 -14.23 -8.55 -9.05
CA PHE A 90 -14.60 -7.36 -8.29
C PHE A 90 -13.45 -6.91 -7.37
N TRP A 91 -12.86 -7.82 -6.59
CA TRP A 91 -11.76 -7.45 -5.68
C TRP A 91 -10.43 -7.18 -6.40
N ALA A 92 -10.23 -7.72 -7.61
CA ALA A 92 -9.15 -7.29 -8.48
C ALA A 92 -9.39 -5.86 -9.00
N PHE A 93 -10.58 -5.59 -9.56
CA PHE A 93 -11.03 -4.26 -9.98
C PHE A 93 -10.88 -3.22 -8.86
N ALA A 94 -11.36 -3.54 -7.65
CA ALA A 94 -11.35 -2.65 -6.49
C ALA A 94 -9.92 -2.19 -6.14
N ARG A 95 -8.95 -3.12 -6.14
CA ARG A 95 -7.54 -2.79 -5.87
C ARG A 95 -6.95 -1.89 -6.96
N ILE A 96 -7.24 -2.18 -8.23
CA ILE A 96 -6.77 -1.39 -9.36
C ILE A 96 -7.36 0.04 -9.28
N ASP A 97 -8.65 0.15 -9.03
CA ASP A 97 -9.37 1.42 -8.95
C ASP A 97 -8.90 2.28 -7.79
N VAL A 98 -8.71 1.68 -6.61
CA VAL A 98 -8.18 2.37 -5.43
C VAL A 98 -6.80 2.98 -5.69
N TRP A 99 -5.92 2.27 -6.39
CA TRP A 99 -4.64 2.85 -6.76
C TRP A 99 -4.77 3.94 -7.83
N ALA A 100 -5.72 3.83 -8.75
CA ALA A 100 -6.03 4.89 -9.70
C ALA A 100 -6.49 6.16 -8.97
N ALA A 101 -7.43 5.99 -8.04
CA ALA A 101 -8.00 7.00 -7.17
C ALA A 101 -6.90 7.72 -6.38
N PHE A 102 -6.02 6.96 -5.73
CA PHE A 102 -4.85 7.50 -5.03
C PHE A 102 -3.92 8.30 -5.95
N ILE A 103 -3.56 7.77 -7.14
CA ILE A 103 -2.58 8.42 -8.01
C ILE A 103 -3.14 9.70 -8.64
N LEU A 104 -4.42 9.71 -9.03
CA LEU A 104 -5.06 10.86 -9.68
C LEU A 104 -5.69 11.85 -8.70
N ASN A 105 -5.59 11.62 -7.39
CA ASN A 105 -6.31 12.37 -6.35
C ASN A 105 -7.82 12.48 -6.64
N GLN A 106 -8.45 11.32 -6.86
CA GLN A 106 -9.87 11.18 -7.14
C GLN A 106 -10.50 10.14 -6.21
N THR A 107 -11.83 10.08 -6.16
CA THR A 107 -12.57 9.01 -5.48
C THR A 107 -12.66 7.74 -6.34
N THR A 108 -13.03 6.60 -5.74
CA THR A 108 -13.26 5.33 -6.44
C THR A 108 -14.42 5.44 -7.45
N LEU A 109 -14.35 4.68 -8.54
CA LEU A 109 -15.35 4.66 -9.61
C LEU A 109 -16.70 4.10 -9.15
N ILE A 110 -16.69 3.14 -8.24
CA ILE A 110 -17.89 2.61 -7.58
C ILE A 110 -17.91 3.12 -6.14
N PRO A 111 -19.01 3.74 -5.68
CA PRO A 111 -19.20 4.15 -4.29
C PRO A 111 -18.97 2.98 -3.32
N THR A 112 -18.22 3.21 -2.23
CA THR A 112 -17.77 2.13 -1.32
C THR A 112 -18.92 1.48 -0.54
N ASP A 113 -20.02 2.18 -0.34
CA ASP A 113 -21.29 1.66 0.21
C ASP A 113 -21.95 0.61 -0.69
N SER A 114 -21.59 0.57 -1.98
CA SER A 114 -22.10 -0.43 -2.93
C SER A 114 -21.16 -1.65 -3.10
N TRP A 115 -20.05 -1.72 -2.37
CA TRP A 115 -19.05 -2.77 -2.56
C TRP A 115 -19.42 -4.09 -1.90
N VAL A 116 -20.15 -4.05 -0.79
CA VAL A 116 -20.55 -5.22 -0.02
C VAL A 116 -21.98 -5.06 0.47
N GLU A 117 -22.68 -6.17 0.67
CA GLU A 117 -24.04 -6.19 1.22
C GLU A 117 -24.04 -6.04 2.74
N GLU A 118 -23.08 -6.68 3.41
CA GLU A 118 -22.90 -6.63 4.86
C GLU A 118 -21.63 -5.86 5.22
N ASP A 119 -21.79 -4.58 5.47
CA ASP A 119 -20.72 -3.68 5.91
C ASP A 119 -20.47 -3.76 7.42
N SER A 120 -20.03 -4.93 7.89
CA SER A 120 -19.74 -5.15 9.30
C SER A 120 -18.51 -6.03 9.49
N LEU A 121 -17.44 -5.42 10.02
CA LEU A 121 -16.22 -6.12 10.38
C LEU A 121 -16.50 -7.29 11.34
N ALA A 122 -17.42 -7.12 12.29
CA ALA A 122 -17.77 -8.16 13.25
C ALA A 122 -18.38 -9.39 12.57
N VAL A 123 -19.27 -9.18 11.60
CA VAL A 123 -19.89 -10.27 10.85
C VAL A 123 -18.88 -10.97 9.95
N VAL A 124 -18.05 -10.20 9.23
CA VAL A 124 -16.98 -10.76 8.39
C VAL A 124 -15.97 -11.56 9.24
N ALA A 125 -15.61 -11.06 10.43
CA ALA A 125 -14.74 -11.76 11.37
C ALA A 125 -15.37 -13.07 11.86
N ALA A 126 -16.66 -13.06 12.17
CA ALA A 126 -17.39 -14.23 12.67
C ALA A 126 -17.54 -15.33 11.61
N ARG A 127 -17.70 -14.96 10.33
CA ARG A 127 -17.75 -15.92 9.20
C ARG A 127 -16.44 -16.70 9.02
N GLY A 128 -15.31 -16.08 9.39
CA GLY A 128 -13.98 -16.70 9.33
C GLY A 128 -13.42 -17.01 7.95
N ASN A 129 -14.01 -16.42 6.89
CA ASN A 129 -13.38 -16.45 5.58
C ASN A 129 -12.22 -15.46 5.53
N THR A 130 -11.00 -15.97 5.33
CA THR A 130 -9.77 -15.14 5.34
C THR A 130 -9.72 -14.13 4.20
N ASP A 131 -10.21 -14.48 3.02
CA ASP A 131 -10.20 -13.58 1.87
C ASP A 131 -11.17 -12.41 2.11
N ASP A 132 -12.38 -12.69 2.59
CA ASP A 132 -13.38 -11.65 2.91
C ASP A 132 -12.88 -10.73 4.01
N TYR A 133 -12.24 -11.29 5.03
CA TYR A 133 -11.62 -10.51 6.10
C TYR A 133 -10.53 -9.57 5.58
N CYS A 134 -9.65 -10.05 4.69
CA CYS A 134 -8.58 -9.23 4.13
C CYS A 134 -9.11 -8.20 3.12
N ASN A 135 -10.14 -8.56 2.35
CA ASN A 135 -10.85 -7.65 1.44
C ASN A 135 -11.53 -6.50 2.20
N PHE A 136 -11.98 -6.74 3.44
CA PHE A 136 -12.51 -5.68 4.29
C PHE A 136 -11.47 -4.58 4.58
N ALA A 137 -10.18 -4.91 4.73
CA ALA A 137 -9.13 -3.89 4.84
C ALA A 137 -9.00 -3.02 3.58
N ILE A 138 -9.24 -3.61 2.40
CA ILE A 138 -9.24 -2.89 1.12
C ILE A 138 -10.44 -1.94 1.05
N LEU A 139 -11.61 -2.36 1.53
CA LEU A 139 -12.80 -1.52 1.64
C LEU A 139 -12.56 -0.32 2.57
N ILE A 140 -11.99 -0.55 3.77
CA ILE A 140 -11.64 0.54 4.69
C ILE A 140 -10.64 1.49 4.02
N PHE A 141 -9.61 0.96 3.33
CA PHE A 141 -8.65 1.79 2.62
C PHE A 141 -9.28 2.60 1.49
N ALA A 142 -10.23 2.03 0.74
CA ALA A 142 -10.98 2.75 -0.29
C ALA A 142 -11.75 3.94 0.31
N ARG A 143 -12.37 3.77 1.49
CA ARG A 143 -13.00 4.87 2.24
C ARG A 143 -12.01 5.95 2.64
N ILE A 144 -10.81 5.56 3.08
CA ILE A 144 -9.73 6.51 3.40
C ILE A 144 -9.35 7.33 2.16
N ILE A 145 -9.17 6.67 1.01
CA ILE A 145 -8.89 7.37 -0.26
C ILE A 145 -10.02 8.32 -0.64
N ASN A 146 -11.28 7.89 -0.54
CA ASN A 146 -12.42 8.74 -0.86
C ASN A 146 -12.52 9.94 0.08
N LEU A 147 -12.29 9.73 1.38
CA LEU A 147 -12.26 10.79 2.40
C LEU A 147 -11.19 11.84 2.09
N LEU A 148 -9.96 11.41 1.79
CA LEU A 148 -8.84 12.32 1.54
C LEU A 148 -8.97 13.09 0.22
N ASN A 149 -9.83 12.62 -0.69
CA ASN A 149 -10.10 13.26 -1.98
C ASN A 149 -11.52 13.85 -2.07
N ALA A 150 -12.26 13.92 -0.96
CA ALA A 150 -13.60 14.51 -0.94
C ALA A 150 -13.49 16.03 -1.15
N SER A 151 -14.00 16.53 -2.26
CA SER A 151 -14.00 17.96 -2.59
C SER A 151 -15.09 18.70 -1.81
N GLY A 152 -14.69 19.58 -0.90
CA GLY A 152 -15.38 20.85 -0.60
C GLY A 152 -16.67 20.86 0.25
N ASP A 153 -17.42 19.77 0.36
CA ASP A 153 -18.77 19.84 0.97
C ASP A 153 -18.81 19.54 2.49
N SER A 154 -17.80 18.86 3.04
CA SER A 154 -17.78 18.48 4.45
C SER A 154 -17.05 19.51 5.30
N SER A 155 -17.60 19.81 6.48
CA SER A 155 -16.93 20.64 7.47
C SER A 155 -15.63 19.97 7.95
N SER A 156 -14.66 20.78 8.40
CA SER A 156 -13.39 20.26 8.97
C SER A 156 -13.62 19.30 10.14
N THR A 157 -14.70 19.50 10.90
CA THR A 157 -15.12 18.64 12.00
C THR A 157 -15.61 17.28 11.50
N GLU A 158 -16.46 17.24 10.47
CA GLU A 158 -16.96 16.00 9.87
C GLU A 158 -15.84 15.18 9.24
N LEU A 159 -14.91 15.82 8.54
CA LEU A 159 -13.73 15.17 7.98
C LEU A 159 -12.89 14.50 9.07
N ARG A 160 -12.65 15.22 10.19
CA ARG A 160 -11.92 14.69 11.35
C ARG A 160 -12.65 13.53 12.01
N GLN A 161 -13.97 13.62 12.17
CA GLN A 161 -14.79 12.53 12.73
C GLN A 161 -14.74 11.28 11.85
N THR A 162 -14.86 11.46 10.53
CA THR A 162 -14.83 10.36 9.55
C THR A 162 -13.44 9.72 9.48
N ALA A 163 -12.37 10.52 9.52
CA ALA A 163 -10.99 10.03 9.63
C ALA A 163 -10.78 9.23 10.91
N GLN A 164 -11.29 9.73 12.04
CA GLN A 164 -11.17 9.08 13.34
C GLN A 164 -11.99 7.78 13.40
N ALA A 165 -13.15 7.71 12.75
CA ALA A 165 -13.93 6.50 12.61
C ALA A 165 -13.20 5.45 11.74
N SER A 166 -12.69 5.87 10.58
CA SER A 166 -11.87 5.01 9.69
C SER A 166 -10.63 4.48 10.42
N TRP A 167 -9.97 5.32 11.22
CA TRP A 167 -8.86 4.89 12.08
C TRP A 167 -9.31 3.80 13.06
N LYS A 168 -10.39 4.03 13.81
CA LYS A 168 -10.90 3.04 14.79
C LYS A 168 -11.24 1.71 14.12
N GLU A 169 -11.91 1.74 12.97
CA GLU A 169 -12.28 0.56 12.19
C GLU A 169 -11.03 -0.20 11.72
N LEU A 170 -10.03 0.51 11.18
CA LEU A 170 -8.76 -0.07 10.72
C LEU A 170 -7.96 -0.71 11.87
N GLN A 171 -7.94 -0.07 13.04
CA GLN A 171 -7.31 -0.61 14.23
C GLN A 171 -8.04 -1.83 14.79
N GLN A 172 -9.37 -1.81 14.75
CA GLN A 172 -10.19 -2.95 15.14
C GLN A 172 -9.94 -4.14 14.20
N TRP A 173 -9.85 -3.91 12.89
CA TRP A 173 -9.44 -4.92 11.92
C TRP A 173 -8.09 -5.53 12.31
N ARG A 174 -7.07 -4.73 12.65
CA ARG A 174 -5.79 -5.28 13.10
C ARG A 174 -5.92 -6.18 14.35
N ARG A 175 -6.71 -5.75 15.33
CA ARG A 175 -6.90 -6.45 16.61
C ARG A 175 -7.63 -7.78 16.46
N TRP A 176 -8.62 -7.85 15.58
CA TRP A 176 -9.50 -9.02 15.40
C TRP A 176 -8.97 -10.02 14.38
N ARG A 177 -7.77 -9.80 13.83
CA ARG A 177 -7.14 -10.73 12.87
C ARG A 177 -7.11 -12.15 13.42
N GLN A 178 -7.66 -13.06 12.63
CA GLN A 178 -7.54 -14.50 12.87
C GLN A 178 -6.09 -14.96 12.66
N GLN A 179 -5.76 -16.16 13.14
CA GLN A 179 -4.39 -16.67 13.07
C GLN A 179 -3.88 -16.77 11.62
N SER A 180 -4.74 -17.11 10.66
CA SER A 180 -4.41 -17.14 9.23
C SER A 180 -4.03 -15.77 8.64
N VAL A 181 -4.53 -14.68 9.24
CA VAL A 181 -4.28 -13.30 8.79
C VAL A 181 -3.04 -12.68 9.45
N LYS A 182 -2.55 -13.30 10.53
CA LYS A 182 -1.31 -12.88 11.21
C LYS A 182 -0.09 -13.40 10.47
N PRO A 183 1.09 -12.77 10.64
CA PRO A 183 2.34 -13.32 10.15
C PRO A 183 2.56 -14.74 10.68
N LEU A 184 2.97 -15.65 9.81
CA LEU A 184 3.46 -16.97 10.18
C LEU A 184 4.79 -16.85 10.94
N MET A 185 5.63 -15.90 10.52
CA MET A 185 6.91 -15.61 11.15
C MET A 185 7.17 -14.11 11.11
N ARG A 186 7.61 -13.55 12.25
CA ARG A 186 8.08 -12.18 12.37
C ARG A 186 9.41 -12.16 13.13
N VAL A 187 10.45 -11.63 12.50
CA VAL A 187 11.74 -11.38 13.12
C VAL A 187 12.01 -9.88 12.97
N ASP A 188 12.26 -9.19 14.08
CA ASP A 188 12.57 -7.77 14.05
C ASP A 188 13.89 -7.50 13.30
N ALA A 189 14.10 -6.24 12.92
CA ALA A 189 15.27 -5.81 12.16
C ALA A 189 16.56 -5.87 13.03
N GLU A 190 17.05 -7.07 13.34
CA GLU A 190 18.25 -7.30 14.14
C GLU A 190 19.49 -7.30 13.23
N ASN A 191 20.17 -6.16 13.10
CA ASN A 191 21.45 -5.94 12.38
C ASN A 191 21.57 -6.41 10.92
N LYS A 192 20.57 -7.12 10.36
CA LYS A 192 20.57 -7.71 9.01
C LYS A 192 19.95 -6.81 7.94
N GLY A 193 19.36 -5.69 8.34
CA GLY A 193 18.73 -4.73 7.45
C GLY A 193 17.79 -3.78 8.19
N PRO A 194 17.23 -2.79 7.49
CA PRO A 194 16.37 -1.75 8.08
C PRO A 194 14.91 -2.18 8.26
N PHE A 195 14.51 -3.31 7.66
CA PHE A 195 13.13 -3.80 7.66
C PHE A 195 13.03 -5.15 8.39
N PRO A 196 11.96 -5.39 9.16
CA PRO A 196 11.70 -6.69 9.78
C PRO A 196 11.42 -7.75 8.71
N MET A 197 11.72 -9.01 9.04
CA MET A 197 11.29 -10.14 8.23
C MET A 197 9.87 -10.54 8.64
N ILE A 198 8.92 -10.48 7.71
CA ILE A 198 7.50 -10.75 7.98
C ILE A 198 6.96 -11.69 6.92
N VAL A 199 6.78 -12.97 7.25
CA VAL A 199 6.29 -13.99 6.31
C VAL A 199 4.84 -14.32 6.62
N PHE A 200 4.00 -14.37 5.58
CA PHE A 200 2.60 -14.80 5.68
C PHE A 200 2.38 -16.11 4.95
N ALA A 201 1.41 -16.90 5.42
CA ALA A 201 1.04 -18.15 4.76
C ALA A 201 0.15 -17.95 3.52
N LEU A 202 -0.59 -16.84 3.44
CA LEU A 202 -1.62 -16.61 2.42
C LEU A 202 -1.46 -15.26 1.73
N SER A 203 -1.68 -15.23 0.42
CA SER A 203 -1.63 -13.99 -0.38
C SER A 203 -2.65 -12.95 0.04
N ALA A 204 -3.86 -13.37 0.44
CA ALA A 204 -4.87 -12.46 0.97
C ALA A 204 -4.39 -11.75 2.23
N SER A 205 -3.71 -12.46 3.13
CA SER A 205 -3.14 -11.89 4.36
C SER A 205 -2.04 -10.88 4.05
N ILE A 206 -1.17 -11.15 3.07
CA ILE A 206 -0.19 -10.17 2.58
C ILE A 206 -0.92 -8.91 2.13
N CYS A 207 -1.93 -9.06 1.27
CA CYS A 207 -2.68 -7.94 0.72
C CYS A 207 -3.40 -7.13 1.81
N GLY A 208 -4.20 -7.76 2.67
CA GLY A 208 -4.92 -7.07 3.75
C GLY A 208 -3.99 -6.31 4.70
N ASN A 209 -2.85 -6.89 5.07
CA ASN A 209 -1.87 -6.21 5.92
C ASN A 209 -1.16 -5.05 5.20
N THR A 210 -0.85 -5.20 3.90
CA THR A 210 -0.31 -4.11 3.08
C THR A 210 -1.27 -2.90 3.07
N PHE A 211 -2.56 -3.13 2.81
CA PHE A 211 -3.57 -2.06 2.83
C PHE A 211 -3.76 -1.47 4.23
N TYR A 212 -3.69 -2.30 5.28
CA TYR A 212 -3.72 -1.82 6.66
C TYR A 212 -2.59 -0.82 6.98
N HIS A 213 -1.34 -1.17 6.68
CA HIS A 213 -0.21 -0.29 6.98
C HIS A 213 -0.22 0.97 6.10
N ALA A 214 -0.54 0.83 4.81
CA ALA A 214 -0.65 1.98 3.91
C ALA A 214 -1.76 2.95 4.37
N GLY A 215 -2.93 2.45 4.74
CA GLY A 215 -4.06 3.26 5.21
C GLY A 215 -3.75 3.97 6.52
N SER A 216 -3.03 3.29 7.41
CA SER A 216 -2.57 3.87 8.67
C SER A 216 -1.62 5.05 8.43
N ILE A 217 -0.65 4.91 7.52
CA ILE A 217 0.27 6.00 7.16
C ILE A 217 -0.52 7.19 6.59
N LEU A 218 -1.43 6.97 5.65
CA LEU A 218 -2.22 8.06 5.05
C LEU A 218 -3.05 8.82 6.09
N LEU A 219 -3.70 8.10 7.01
CA LEU A 219 -4.47 8.72 8.09
C LEU A 219 -3.58 9.49 9.07
N LEU A 220 -2.43 8.94 9.47
CA LEU A 220 -1.49 9.62 10.36
C LEU A 220 -0.91 10.89 9.72
N GLN A 221 -0.54 10.83 8.44
CA GLN A 221 0.03 11.97 7.70
C GLN A 221 -1.01 13.03 7.33
N SER A 222 -2.31 12.69 7.33
CA SER A 222 -3.39 13.65 7.07
C SER A 222 -3.55 14.71 8.17
N GLY A 223 -3.06 14.45 9.39
CA GLY A 223 -3.31 15.29 10.56
C GLY A 223 -4.76 15.27 11.07
N LEU A 224 -5.63 14.43 10.49
CA LEU A 224 -7.05 14.33 10.86
C LEU A 224 -7.31 13.35 12.01
N VAL A 225 -6.33 12.54 12.41
CA VAL A 225 -6.49 11.58 13.51
C VAL A 225 -5.87 12.13 14.79
N SER A 226 -6.62 12.14 15.89
CA SER A 226 -6.13 12.66 17.18
C SER A 226 -5.29 11.63 17.94
N ALA A 227 -4.28 12.13 18.67
CA ALA A 227 -3.38 11.33 19.50
C ALA A 227 -4.00 10.81 20.81
N THR A 228 -5.25 11.17 21.13
CA THR A 228 -5.83 11.05 22.48
C THR A 228 -6.60 9.76 22.78
N SER A 229 -6.55 8.73 21.92
CA SER A 229 -7.18 7.44 22.26
C SER A 229 -6.22 6.54 23.06
N SER A 230 -6.43 6.45 24.37
CA SER A 230 -5.58 5.75 25.37
C SER A 230 -5.43 4.23 25.20
N ASN A 231 -6.03 3.60 24.19
CA ASN A 231 -6.10 2.13 24.06
C ASN A 231 -5.26 1.54 22.92
N ASP A 232 -4.68 2.37 22.04
CA ASP A 232 -3.81 1.90 20.95
C ASP A 232 -2.36 1.78 21.45
N GLU A 233 -1.65 0.70 21.05
CA GLU A 233 -0.21 0.60 21.29
C GLU A 233 0.51 1.80 20.65
N GLU A 234 1.40 2.45 21.38
CA GLU A 234 2.12 3.67 20.95
C GLU A 234 2.80 3.50 19.58
N ARG A 235 3.40 2.32 19.32
CA ARG A 235 4.03 1.99 18.04
C ARG A 235 3.09 2.06 16.84
N VAL A 236 1.79 1.85 17.02
CA VAL A 236 0.82 1.89 15.91
C VAL A 236 0.48 3.33 15.53
N ARG A 237 0.90 4.31 16.33
CA ARG A 237 0.84 5.73 15.97
C ARG A 237 2.08 6.22 15.25
N ASP A 238 3.12 5.39 15.15
CA ASP A 238 4.36 5.72 14.47
C ASP A 238 4.28 5.38 12.96
N PRO A 239 4.24 6.39 12.06
CA PRO A 239 4.23 6.14 10.62
C PRO A 239 5.51 5.42 10.16
N VAL A 240 6.65 5.59 10.86
CA VAL A 240 7.93 4.93 10.53
C VAL A 240 7.81 3.43 10.79
N TRP A 241 7.17 3.02 11.90
CA TRP A 241 6.85 1.61 12.16
C TRP A 241 6.04 0.99 11.02
N HIS A 242 4.96 1.65 10.57
CA HIS A 242 4.17 1.16 9.44
C HIS A 242 4.97 1.09 8.13
N ALA A 243 5.82 2.09 7.86
CA ALA A 243 6.67 2.11 6.67
C ALA A 243 7.67 0.95 6.66
N ARG A 244 8.29 0.65 7.81
CA ARG A 244 9.19 -0.49 7.97
C ARG A 244 8.46 -1.82 7.80
N GLU A 245 7.26 -1.96 8.37
CA GLU A 245 6.44 -3.15 8.19
C GLU A 245 6.09 -3.33 6.70
N LEU A 246 5.70 -2.29 5.96
CA LEU A 246 5.46 -2.40 4.50
C LEU A 246 6.69 -2.87 3.72
N GLY A 247 7.87 -2.31 4.03
CA GLY A 247 9.13 -2.78 3.46
C GLY A 247 9.39 -4.26 3.76
N GLY A 248 9.19 -4.65 5.02
CA GLY A 248 9.36 -6.02 5.49
C GLY A 248 8.42 -7.02 4.84
N ILE A 249 7.12 -6.69 4.75
CA ILE A 249 6.08 -7.48 4.10
C ILE A 249 6.45 -7.70 2.62
N SER A 250 6.82 -6.63 1.91
CA SER A 250 7.07 -6.74 0.47
C SER A 250 8.35 -7.53 0.15
N ILE A 251 9.41 -7.37 0.94
CA ILE A 251 10.68 -8.06 0.72
C ILE A 251 10.60 -9.55 1.11
N SER A 252 9.93 -9.85 2.22
CA SER A 252 9.90 -11.20 2.79
C SER A 252 8.97 -12.17 2.05
N ASN A 253 8.09 -11.67 1.18
CA ASN A 253 7.11 -12.48 0.45
C ASN A 253 7.28 -12.30 -1.07
N PRO A 254 8.18 -13.07 -1.73
CA PRO A 254 8.51 -12.91 -3.15
C PRO A 254 7.42 -13.50 -4.05
N SER A 255 6.26 -12.83 -4.10
CA SER A 255 5.15 -13.15 -4.99
C SER A 255 4.96 -12.02 -5.98
N HIS A 256 5.18 -12.29 -7.27
CA HIS A 256 5.01 -11.28 -8.34
C HIS A 256 3.58 -10.71 -8.35
N ALA A 257 2.57 -11.54 -8.08
CA ALA A 257 1.17 -11.10 -7.99
C ALA A 257 0.94 -10.10 -6.85
N ASN A 258 1.66 -10.24 -5.73
CA ASN A 258 1.56 -9.31 -4.61
C ASN A 258 2.38 -8.03 -4.87
N TRP A 259 3.56 -8.14 -5.48
CA TRP A 259 4.41 -6.98 -5.76
C TRP A 259 3.75 -5.94 -6.67
N VAL A 260 2.94 -6.38 -7.63
CA VAL A 260 2.09 -5.49 -8.45
C VAL A 260 1.20 -4.60 -7.58
N ASN A 261 0.69 -5.13 -6.47
CA ASN A 261 -0.13 -4.40 -5.51
C ASN A 261 0.69 -3.64 -4.46
N HIS A 262 2.02 -3.75 -4.45
CA HIS A 262 2.90 -3.14 -3.44
C HIS A 262 3.58 -1.85 -3.91
N LEU A 263 3.55 -1.50 -5.20
CA LEU A 263 4.23 -0.30 -5.69
C LEU A 263 3.77 0.98 -4.97
N GLN A 264 2.46 1.24 -4.93
CA GLN A 264 1.94 2.44 -4.26
C GLN A 264 2.09 2.39 -2.73
N PRO A 265 1.84 1.26 -2.04
CA PRO A 265 2.18 1.11 -0.62
C PRO A 265 3.66 1.41 -0.30
N LEU A 266 4.59 0.90 -1.11
CA LEU A 266 6.02 1.15 -0.93
C LEU A 266 6.38 2.61 -1.18
N TYR A 267 5.71 3.26 -2.14
CA TYR A 267 5.85 4.70 -2.34
C TYR A 267 5.34 5.50 -1.13
N ILE A 268 4.17 5.14 -0.58
CA ILE A 268 3.62 5.72 0.65
C ILE A 268 4.62 5.54 1.82
N ALA A 269 5.18 4.34 1.98
CA ALA A 269 6.22 4.08 2.98
C ALA A 269 7.47 4.93 2.75
N GLY A 270 7.93 5.06 1.50
CA GLY A 270 9.09 5.87 1.14
C GLY A 270 8.93 7.36 1.48
N ARG A 271 7.71 7.90 1.33
CA ARG A 271 7.40 9.27 1.73
C ARG A 271 7.57 9.50 3.23
N VAL A 272 7.39 8.47 4.06
CA VAL A 272 7.64 8.55 5.50
C VAL A 272 9.13 8.77 5.78
N PHE A 273 10.05 8.25 4.98
CA PHE A 273 11.49 8.46 5.16
C PHE A 273 11.98 9.83 4.65
N GLY A 274 11.08 10.72 4.25
CA GLY A 274 11.39 12.09 3.85
C GLY A 274 11.60 13.05 5.02
N PRO A 275 12.11 14.27 4.73
CA PRO A 275 12.36 15.28 5.75
C PRO A 275 11.06 15.66 6.51
N GLY A 276 11.13 15.67 7.84
CA GLY A 276 10.00 16.03 8.72
C GLY A 276 9.31 14.86 9.44
N SER A 277 9.78 13.62 9.24
CA SER A 277 9.29 12.45 9.96
C SER A 277 9.95 12.30 11.33
N LYS A 278 9.44 13.02 12.33
CA LYS A 278 9.92 12.86 13.71
C LYS A 278 9.65 11.44 14.20
N SER A 279 10.66 10.58 14.20
CA SER A 279 10.63 9.30 14.94
C SER A 279 10.59 9.61 16.43
N PRO A 280 9.74 8.94 17.23
CA PRO A 280 10.04 8.78 18.65
C PRO A 280 11.41 8.09 18.74
N ARG A 281 12.37 8.71 19.42
CA ARG A 281 13.67 8.06 19.70
C ARG A 281 13.38 6.78 20.50
N PRO A 282 13.97 5.61 20.16
CA PRO A 282 13.85 4.44 21.00
C PRO A 282 14.49 4.77 22.36
N THR A 283 13.67 4.75 23.42
CA THR A 283 14.16 4.77 24.79
C THR A 283 15.06 3.57 24.97
N GLN A 284 16.37 3.82 25.10
CA GLN A 284 17.30 2.81 25.57
C GLN A 284 16.80 2.36 26.94
N TYR A 285 16.33 1.12 27.03
CA TYR A 285 16.18 0.41 28.28
C TYR A 285 17.57 0.28 28.91
N GLN A 286 17.97 1.26 29.73
CA GLN A 286 19.06 1.06 30.66
C GLN A 286 18.57 0.12 31.76
N SER A 287 18.99 -1.15 31.65
CA SER A 287 18.95 -2.10 32.74
C SER A 287 19.74 -1.53 33.91
N GLY A 288 19.07 -1.28 35.02
CA GLY A 288 19.68 -0.76 36.23
C GLY A 288 20.63 -1.77 36.90
N GLY A 289 21.63 -1.21 37.58
CA GLY A 289 22.25 -1.82 38.77
C GLY A 289 23.76 -1.95 38.75
N ARG A 290 24.48 -0.95 39.28
CA ARG A 290 25.13 -1.06 40.60
C ARG A 290 25.85 0.24 40.98
N MET A 291 25.60 0.67 42.21
CA MET A 291 26.27 1.76 42.91
C MET A 291 27.76 1.47 43.12
N HIS A 292 28.61 2.46 42.91
CA HIS A 292 29.76 2.73 43.78
C HIS A 292 30.09 4.23 43.74
N ALA A 293 30.21 4.82 44.92
CA ALA A 293 30.57 6.21 45.16
C ALA A 293 32.09 6.35 45.32
N HIS A 294 32.68 7.43 44.77
CA HIS A 294 33.73 8.21 45.43
C HIS A 294 34.03 9.56 44.73
N VAL A 295 33.71 10.66 45.43
CA VAL A 295 34.51 11.85 45.79
C VAL A 295 35.39 12.60 44.75
N GLN A 296 34.97 13.85 44.49
CA GLN A 296 35.65 15.17 44.34
C GLN A 296 36.97 15.34 43.55
N GLY A 297 36.96 16.36 42.66
CA GLY A 297 38.12 17.15 42.25
C GLY A 297 37.86 18.03 41.01
N SER A 298 37.89 19.36 41.16
CA SER A 298 37.91 20.39 40.10
C SER A 298 39.17 21.26 40.29
N PRO A 299 39.54 22.24 39.44
CA PRO A 299 39.48 22.35 37.96
C PRO A 299 40.80 22.91 37.34
N SER A 300 41.03 22.70 36.03
CA SER A 300 41.90 23.51 35.12
C SER A 300 41.98 22.80 33.76
N SER A 301 42.13 23.38 32.57
CA SER A 301 42.15 24.73 32.02
C SER A 301 42.19 24.58 30.48
N THR A 302 41.55 25.53 29.78
CA THR A 302 41.88 26.05 28.43
C THR A 302 41.88 25.18 27.17
N ASN A 303 41.06 25.66 26.22
CA ASN A 303 41.25 25.75 24.76
C ASN A 303 41.33 24.45 23.93
N LYS A 304 40.31 24.25 23.08
CA LYS A 304 40.36 24.64 21.66
C LYS A 304 39.00 24.43 21.00
N SER A 305 38.61 25.43 20.22
CA SER A 305 37.54 25.47 19.24
C SER A 305 37.53 24.21 18.36
N ALA A 306 36.42 23.48 18.39
CA ALA A 306 36.06 22.43 17.45
C ALA A 306 34.57 22.59 17.08
N ASP A 307 34.18 23.82 16.79
CA ASP A 307 32.89 24.13 16.14
C ASP A 307 33.18 24.29 14.65
N ASP A 308 33.27 23.18 13.91
CA ASP A 308 33.14 23.16 12.43
C ASP A 308 33.07 21.73 11.83
N GLU A 309 32.67 20.71 12.60
CA GLU A 309 32.39 19.36 12.06
C GLU A 309 30.96 18.86 12.27
N ASP A 310 30.06 19.68 12.84
CA ASP A 310 28.66 19.28 13.13
C ASP A 310 27.67 19.63 12.01
N GLY A 311 28.14 20.28 10.93
CA GLY A 311 27.30 20.74 9.80
C GLY A 311 27.05 19.71 8.68
N MET A 312 27.67 18.53 8.73
CA MET A 312 27.57 17.51 7.68
C MET A 312 26.90 16.20 8.13
N THR A 313 26.58 16.06 9.42
CA THR A 313 25.94 14.84 9.98
C THR A 313 24.42 14.94 10.03
N GLU A 314 23.83 16.06 9.61
CA GLU A 314 22.39 16.20 9.32
C GLU A 314 21.98 15.49 8.00
N LEU A 315 22.94 14.99 7.22
CA LEU A 315 22.67 14.32 5.95
C LEU A 315 22.21 12.86 6.14
N ALA A 316 20.90 12.72 5.97
CA ALA A 316 20.10 11.52 5.71
C ALA A 316 19.59 10.76 6.93
N GLU A 317 18.47 11.22 7.49
CA GLU A 317 17.54 10.34 8.22
C GLU A 317 17.19 9.12 7.34
N PHE A 318 17.19 7.92 7.94
CA PHE A 318 16.80 6.64 7.32
C PHE A 318 17.58 6.20 6.05
N PRO A 319 18.93 6.27 6.02
CA PRO A 319 19.71 5.99 4.81
C PRO A 319 19.62 4.51 4.41
N ALA A 320 19.57 3.61 5.40
CA ALA A 320 19.43 2.18 5.18
C ALA A 320 18.05 1.84 4.58
N GLU A 321 16.96 2.38 5.14
CA GLU A 321 15.60 2.22 4.65
C GLU A 321 15.45 2.73 3.21
N LYS A 322 15.94 3.95 2.93
CA LYS A 322 15.91 4.56 1.58
C LYS A 322 16.61 3.67 0.56
N MET A 323 17.81 3.22 0.87
CA MET A 323 18.58 2.33 -0.01
C MET A 323 17.89 0.98 -0.21
N ALA A 324 17.40 0.35 0.86
CA ALA A 324 16.71 -0.93 0.77
C ALA A 324 15.42 -0.83 -0.06
N LEU A 325 14.66 0.26 0.12
CA LEU A 325 13.43 0.52 -0.63
C LEU A 325 13.69 0.70 -2.13
N LEU A 326 14.67 1.52 -2.52
CA LEU A 326 15.03 1.73 -3.93
C LEU A 326 15.53 0.43 -4.58
N LYS A 327 16.37 -0.34 -3.88
CA LYS A 327 16.84 -1.65 -4.35
C LYS A 327 15.66 -2.61 -4.58
N HIS A 328 14.68 -2.61 -3.68
CA HIS A 328 13.50 -3.46 -3.81
C HIS A 328 12.58 -3.01 -4.95
N LEU A 329 12.34 -1.71 -5.13
CA LEU A 329 11.59 -1.18 -6.27
C LEU A 329 12.24 -1.59 -7.60
N ALA A 330 13.57 -1.40 -7.72
CA ALA A 330 14.31 -1.83 -8.90
C ALA A 330 14.25 -3.36 -9.14
N LYS A 331 14.19 -4.16 -8.07
CA LYS A 331 13.96 -5.62 -8.17
C LYS A 331 12.57 -5.93 -8.70
N ILE A 332 11.53 -5.28 -8.17
CA ILE A 332 10.15 -5.45 -8.65
C ILE A 332 10.07 -5.14 -10.15
N GLU A 333 10.62 -4.00 -10.59
CA GLU A 333 10.60 -3.60 -12.01
C GLU A 333 11.32 -4.62 -12.90
N ARG A 334 12.50 -5.06 -12.49
CA ARG A 334 13.28 -6.05 -13.25
C ARG A 334 12.57 -7.40 -13.36
N GLU A 335 11.94 -7.88 -12.30
CA GLU A 335 11.33 -9.21 -12.27
C GLU A 335 9.92 -9.26 -12.85
N THR A 336 9.15 -8.18 -12.68
CA THR A 336 7.74 -8.13 -13.11
C THR A 336 7.54 -7.36 -14.42
N GLY A 337 8.48 -6.51 -14.81
CA GLY A 337 8.32 -5.52 -15.88
C GLY A 337 7.42 -4.35 -15.49
N TRP A 338 6.96 -4.27 -14.25
CA TRP A 338 6.13 -3.17 -13.77
C TRP A 338 6.97 -1.94 -13.52
N LYS A 339 6.67 -0.83 -14.19
CA LYS A 339 7.45 0.41 -14.06
C LYS A 339 7.35 0.95 -12.63
N THR A 340 8.47 0.99 -11.92
CA THR A 340 8.63 1.59 -10.59
C THR A 340 9.51 2.83 -10.61
N SER A 341 10.28 3.02 -11.68
CA SER A 341 11.27 4.06 -11.89
C SER A 341 10.74 5.48 -11.70
N ASP A 342 9.49 5.75 -12.09
CA ASP A 342 8.86 7.07 -11.87
C ASP A 342 8.68 7.36 -10.38
N ARG A 343 8.12 6.42 -9.61
CA ARG A 343 7.96 6.56 -8.16
C ARG A 343 9.31 6.56 -7.44
N ALA A 344 10.28 5.78 -7.91
CA ALA A 344 11.63 5.79 -7.38
C ALA A 344 12.32 7.15 -7.60
N ARG A 345 12.11 7.80 -8.75
CA ARG A 345 12.60 9.15 -9.04
C ARG A 345 11.95 10.19 -8.14
N GLU A 346 10.62 10.15 -7.99
CA GLU A 346 9.92 11.04 -7.06
C GLU A 346 10.43 10.91 -5.63
N LEU A 347 10.72 9.69 -5.16
CA LEU A 347 11.32 9.47 -3.85
C LEU A 347 12.73 10.04 -3.75
N ARG A 348 13.57 9.88 -4.78
CA ARG A 348 14.91 10.48 -4.81
C ARG A 348 14.85 12.01 -4.75
N ILE A 349 13.95 12.63 -5.49
CA ILE A 349 13.70 14.08 -5.43
C ILE A 349 13.24 14.48 -4.02
N LEU A 350 12.25 13.78 -3.45
CA LEU A 350 11.75 14.03 -2.11
C LEU A 350 12.83 13.92 -1.03
N TRP A 351 13.82 13.04 -1.22
CA TRP A 351 14.92 12.83 -0.30
C TRP A 351 16.15 13.69 -0.59
N GLY A 352 16.10 14.59 -1.59
CA GLY A 352 17.22 15.44 -1.99
C GLY A 352 18.39 14.70 -2.65
N LEU A 353 18.14 13.53 -3.24
CA LEU A 353 19.15 12.70 -3.93
C LEU A 353 19.23 12.97 -5.45
N GLU A 354 18.25 13.66 -6.01
CA GLU A 354 18.13 13.99 -7.44
C GLU A 354 17.38 15.33 -7.54
N ASN A 355 17.67 16.14 -8.57
CA ASN A 355 17.01 17.43 -8.81
C ASN A 355 15.90 17.31 -9.86
#